data_AF-A0A382AGB5-F1
#
_entry.id   AF-A0A382AGB5-F1
#
_cell.length_a   1.000
_cell.length_b   1.000
_cell.length_c   1.000
_cell.angle_alpha   90.00
_cell.angle_beta   90.00
_cell.angle_gamma   90.00
#
_symmetry.space_group_name_H-M   'P 1'
#
loop_
_entity.id
_entity.type
_entity.pdbx_description
1 polymer ?
#
loop_
_entity_poly.entity_id
_entity_poly.type
_entity_poly.pdbx_seq_one_letter_code
_entity_poly.pdbx_strand_id
1 'polypeptide(L)'
;HLAKENIIEPINGPRGGYRLKAQLDNINLVEFFERVEGPLGLSDCFYDSNCLQIDYCNIRTPIQRINANMINMFRGMTVQDVTS
;
A
#
# COMPACT_ATOMS: atom_id res chain seq x y z
N HIS A 1 1.73 -13.80 -2.96
CA HIS A 1 2.36 -12.48 -3.11
C HIS A 1 3.23 -12.13 -1.90
N LEU A 2 2.69 -12.13 -0.68
CA LEU A 2 3.44 -11.89 0.58
C LEU A 2 4.73 -12.72 0.78
N ALA A 3 4.74 -13.99 0.35
CA ALA A 3 5.94 -14.82 0.42
C ALA A 3 7.06 -14.35 -0.54
N LYS A 4 6.69 -13.78 -1.70
CA LYS A 4 7.65 -13.18 -2.64
C LYS A 4 8.25 -11.89 -2.07
N GLU A 5 7.44 -11.13 -1.35
CA GLU A 5 7.84 -9.89 -0.66
C GLU A 5 8.58 -10.12 0.67
N ASN A 6 8.93 -11.37 1.00
CA ASN A 6 9.62 -11.77 2.24
C ASN A 6 8.88 -11.41 3.54
N ILE A 7 7.55 -11.21 3.48
CA ILE A 7 6.74 -10.92 4.67
C ILE A 7 6.41 -12.22 5.43
N ILE A 8 6.15 -13.29 4.69
CA ILE A 8 5.90 -14.63 5.24
C ILE A 8 6.81 -15.67 4.59
N GLU A 9 6.99 -16.80 5.27
CA GLU A 9 7.71 -17.95 4.74
C GLU A 9 6.90 -19.24 4.92
N PRO A 10 6.96 -20.17 3.95
CA PRO A 10 6.28 -21.46 4.06
C PRO A 10 7.02 -22.39 5.01
N ILE A 11 6.28 -23.07 5.87
CA ILE A 11 6.74 -24.17 6.71
C ILE A 11 6.17 -25.47 6.15
N ASN A 12 7.04 -26.43 5.82
CA ASN A 12 6.63 -27.70 5.20
C ASN A 12 6.31 -28.78 6.25
N GLY A 13 5.48 -29.76 5.86
CA GLY A 13 5.16 -30.96 6.65
C GLY A 13 3.69 -31.04 7.10
N PRO A 14 3.29 -32.11 7.84
CA PRO A 14 1.90 -32.34 8.25
C PRO A 14 1.30 -31.25 9.16
N ARG A 15 2.14 -30.45 9.82
CA ARG A 15 1.77 -29.26 10.60
C ARG A 15 2.35 -27.98 9.97
N GLY A 16 2.48 -27.99 8.64
CA GLY A 16 2.99 -26.86 7.87
C GLY A 16 2.02 -25.68 7.87
N GLY A 17 2.42 -24.63 7.18
CA GLY A 17 1.68 -23.37 7.11
C GLY A 17 2.57 -22.23 6.70
N TYR A 18 2.27 -21.03 7.18
CA TYR A 18 3.11 -19.86 6.99
C TYR A 18 3.49 -19.27 8.34
N ARG A 19 4.71 -18.75 8.42
CA ARG A 19 5.19 -17.97 9.55
C ARG A 19 5.54 -16.57 9.09
N LEU A 20 5.34 -15.58 9.97
CA LEU A 20 5.88 -14.23 9.77
C LEU A 20 7.40 -14.30 9.67
N LYS A 21 7.94 -13.73 8.59
CA LYS A 21 9.38 -13.59 8.34
C LYS A 21 9.86 -12.16 8.61
N ALA A 22 8.99 -11.18 8.36
CA ALA A 22 9.28 -9.77 8.61
C ALA A 22 8.83 -9.32 10.01
N GLN A 23 9.46 -8.24 10.51
CA GLN A 23 9.03 -7.52 11.70
C GLN A 23 7.99 -6.46 11.28
N LEU A 24 6.74 -6.62 11.75
CA LEU A 24 5.59 -5.81 11.28
C LEU A 24 5.61 -4.36 11.78
N ASP A 25 6.35 -4.09 12.85
CA ASP A 25 6.60 -2.76 13.42
C ASP A 25 7.61 -1.94 12.59
N ASN A 26 8.40 -2.60 11.72
CA ASN A 26 9.34 -1.95 10.82
C ASN A 26 8.78 -1.68 9.42
N ILE A 27 7.55 -2.09 9.13
CA ILE A 27 6.89 -1.89 7.83
C ILE A 27 5.74 -0.92 8.04
N ASN A 28 5.80 0.25 7.41
CA ASN A 28 4.66 1.17 7.40
C ASN A 28 3.60 0.73 6.39
N LEU A 29 2.35 1.18 6.57
CA LEU A 29 1.23 0.74 5.74
C LEU A 29 1.38 1.15 4.26
N VAL A 30 2.02 2.29 3.96
CA VAL A 30 2.28 2.69 2.56
C VAL A 30 3.20 1.68 1.89
N GLU A 31 4.32 1.35 2.54
CA GLU A 31 5.27 0.36 2.03
C GLU A 31 4.62 -1.02 1.87
N PHE A 32 3.79 -1.43 2.82
CA PHE A 32 3.08 -2.70 2.74
C PHE A 32 2.13 -2.74 1.53
N PHE A 33 1.27 -1.73 1.37
CA PHE A 33 0.34 -1.66 0.23
C PHE A 33 1.10 -1.60 -1.10
N GLU A 34 2.18 -0.83 -1.19
CA GLU A 34 2.95 -0.72 -2.43
C GLU A 34 3.61 -2.03 -2.83
N ARG A 35 4.15 -2.78 -1.86
CA ARG A 35 4.69 -4.12 -2.13
C ARG A 35 3.60 -5.12 -2.52
N VAL A 36 2.40 -5.00 -1.95
CA VAL A 36 1.35 -6.01 -2.11
C VAL A 36 0.44 -5.77 -3.31
N GLU A 37 0.08 -4.53 -3.57
CA GLU A 37 -0.93 -4.14 -4.56
C GLU A 37 -0.36 -3.20 -5.63
N GLY A 38 0.82 -2.63 -5.41
CA GLY A 38 1.44 -1.65 -6.31
C GLY A 38 1.20 -0.21 -5.84
N PRO A 39 1.59 0.78 -6.67
CA PRO A 39 1.63 2.19 -6.27
C PRO A 39 0.32 2.67 -5.63
N LEU A 40 0.43 3.24 -4.43
CA LEU A 40 -0.75 3.70 -3.69
C LEU A 40 -1.25 5.03 -4.26
N GLY A 41 -2.52 5.09 -4.64
CA GLY A 41 -3.15 6.31 -5.12
C GLY A 41 -4.64 6.15 -5.36
N LEU A 42 -5.40 7.22 -5.10
CA LEU A 42 -6.86 7.21 -5.27
C LEU A 42 -7.34 7.20 -6.73
N SER A 43 -6.54 7.68 -7.67
CA SER A 43 -6.98 7.88 -9.05
C SER A 43 -5.84 7.82 -10.05
N ASP A 44 -6.09 7.18 -11.19
CA ASP A 44 -5.10 6.99 -12.27
C ASP A 44 -4.65 8.31 -12.92
N CYS A 45 -5.47 9.36 -12.85
CA CYS A 45 -5.15 10.67 -13.42
C CYS A 45 -4.02 11.44 -12.68
N PHE A 46 -3.42 10.80 -11.67
CA PHE A 46 -2.17 11.23 -11.04
C PHE A 46 -0.93 10.82 -11.84
N TYR A 47 -1.03 9.75 -12.62
CA TYR A 47 0.03 9.27 -13.48
C TYR A 47 -0.26 9.64 -14.93
N ASP A 48 0.62 9.25 -15.85
CA ASP A 48 0.51 9.50 -17.28
C ASP A 48 -0.84 8.98 -17.79
N SER A 49 -1.79 9.90 -17.94
CA SER A 49 -3.18 9.60 -18.19
C SER A 49 -3.57 10.34 -19.46
N ASN A 50 -4.08 9.59 -20.43
CA ASN A 50 -4.63 10.12 -21.67
C ASN A 50 -6.01 10.78 -21.44
N CYS A 51 -6.15 11.53 -20.36
CA CYS A 51 -7.38 12.19 -19.95
C CYS A 51 -7.51 13.53 -20.68
N LEU A 52 -8.39 13.58 -21.69
CA LEU A 52 -8.66 14.79 -22.47
C LEU A 52 -9.22 15.96 -21.64
N GLN A 53 -9.78 15.65 -20.46
CA GLN A 53 -10.38 16.65 -19.56
C GLN A 53 -9.42 17.13 -18.48
N ILE A 54 -8.15 16.71 -18.50
CA ILE A 54 -7.21 16.94 -17.40
C ILE A 54 -7.03 18.43 -17.07
N ASP A 55 -7.06 19.30 -18.09
CA ASP A 55 -6.92 20.75 -17.96
C ASP A 55 -8.16 21.44 -17.36
N TYR A 56 -9.32 20.78 -17.45
CA TYR A 56 -10.62 21.30 -16.97
C TYR A 56 -11.16 20.53 -15.77
N CYS A 57 -10.43 19.53 -15.28
CA CYS A 57 -10.85 18.65 -14.20
C CYS A 57 -10.77 19.36 -12.84
N ASN A 58 -11.87 20.02 -12.45
CA ASN A 58 -11.98 20.75 -11.19
C ASN A 58 -11.92 19.86 -9.93
N ILE A 59 -12.14 18.55 -10.06
CA ILE A 59 -12.02 17.59 -8.94
C ILE A 59 -10.58 17.10 -8.73
N ARG A 60 -9.67 17.31 -9.68
CA ARG A 60 -8.30 16.77 -9.61
C ARG A 60 -7.56 17.30 -8.38
N THR A 61 -7.52 18.62 -8.21
CA THR A 61 -6.84 19.27 -7.08
C THR A 61 -7.39 18.86 -5.71
N PRO A 62 -8.71 18.87 -5.45
CA PRO A 62 -9.21 18.40 -4.16
C PRO A 62 -8.92 16.90 -3.92
N ILE A 63 -9.01 16.06 -4.95
CA ILE A 63 -8.67 14.63 -4.84
C ILE A 63 -7.18 14.42 -4.56
N GLN A 64 -6.27 15.22 -5.13
CA GLN A 64 -4.84 15.20 -4.79
C GLN A 64 -4.58 15.51 -3.31
N ARG A 65 -5.32 16.47 -2.74
CA ARG A 65 -5.19 16.83 -1.31
C ARG A 65 -5.66 15.68 -0.41
N ILE A 66 -6.77 15.05 -0.74
CA ILE A 66 -7.28 13.88 -0.01
C ILE A 66 -6.27 12.73 -0.11
N ASN A 67 -5.73 12.47 -1.30
CA ASN A 67 -4.71 11.45 -1.52
C ASN A 67 -3.45 11.69 -0.66
N ALA A 68 -2.95 12.93 -0.64
CA ALA A 68 -1.79 13.29 0.18
C ALA A 68 -2.05 13.10 1.68
N ASN A 69 -3.23 13.49 2.16
CA ASN A 69 -3.60 13.30 3.57
C ASN A 69 -3.68 11.82 3.95
N MET A 70 -4.31 11.00 3.10
CA MET A 70 -4.40 9.55 3.27
C MET A 70 -3.00 8.91 3.33
N ILE A 71 -2.14 9.20 2.34
CA ILE A 71 -0.78 8.64 2.28
C ILE A 71 0.04 9.05 3.51
N ASN A 72 -0.05 10.31 3.95
CA ASN A 72 0.66 10.79 5.13
C ASN A 72 0.18 10.08 6.41
N MET A 73 -1.12 9.85 6.55
CA MET A 73 -1.68 9.08 7.66
C MET A 73 -1.11 7.65 7.69
N PHE A 74 -1.18 6.94 6.56
CA PHE A 74 -0.69 5.57 6.48
C PHE A 74 0.82 5.45 6.65
N ARG A 75 1.59 6.46 6.26
CA ARG A 75 3.05 6.48 6.47
C ARG A 75 3.42 6.54 7.95
N GLY A 76 2.55 7.09 8.80
CA GLY A 76 2.72 7.13 10.25
C GLY A 76 2.24 5.88 10.99
N MET A 77 1.71 4.87 10.29
CA MET A 77 1.18 3.63 10.87
C MET A 77 1.98 2.43 10.37
N THR A 78 2.27 1.50 11.26
CA THR A 78 2.91 0.22 10.97
C THR A 78 1.88 -0.87 10.68
N VAL A 79 2.30 -1.98 10.07
CA VAL A 79 1.42 -3.15 9.91
C VAL A 79 1.05 -3.73 11.28
N GLN A 80 1.94 -3.62 12.28
CA GLN A 80 1.65 -4.08 13.64
C GLN A 80 0.46 -3.34 14.27
N ASP A 81 0.33 -2.02 14.02
CA ASP A 81 -0.70 -1.16 14.64
C ASP A 81 -2.14 -1.58 14.29
N VAL A 82 -2.35 -2.30 13.18
CA VAL A 82 -3.67 -2.74 12.70
C VAL A 82 -3.96 -4.22 12.92
N THR A 83 -3.02 -4.96 13.50
CA THR A 83 -3.13 -6.41 13.77
C THR A 83 -3.26 -6.73 15.26
N SER A 84 -3.26 -5.69 16.10
CA SER A 84 -3.29 -5.79 17.56
C SER A 84 -4.67 -5.45 18.13
#